data_AF-A0A930RFB6-F1
#
_entry.id   AF-A0A930RFB6-F1
#
_cell.length_a   1.000
_cell.length_b   1.000
_cell.length_c   1.000
_cell.angle_alpha   90.00
_cell.angle_beta   90.00
_cell.angle_gamma   90.00
#
_symmetry.space_group_name_H-M   'P 1'
#
loop_
_entity.id
_entity.type
_entity.pdbx_description
1 polymer ?
#
loop_
_entity_poly.entity_id
_entity_poly.type
_entity_poly.pdbx_seq_one_letter_code
_entity_poly.pdbx_strand_id
1 'polypeptide(L)'
;MNKADFVAQISAAVEEFLRAHPRERFYALAFDCNTAYAEFLVGMNTEEAFQKTLMEYQEGSESCRTDASAVANLRYNPGDWMY
;
A
#
# COMPACT_ATOMS: atom_id res chain seq x y z
N MET A 1 -5.69 14.92 -19.33
CA MET A 1 -5.05 13.61 -19.51
C MET A 1 -6.13 12.61 -19.90
N ASN A 2 -5.96 11.86 -20.98
CA ASN A 2 -6.95 10.83 -21.35
C ASN A 2 -6.63 9.52 -20.59
N LYS A 3 -7.56 8.55 -20.63
CA LYS A 3 -7.37 7.25 -19.94
C LYS A 3 -6.11 6.51 -20.39
N ALA A 4 -5.78 6.54 -21.69
CA ALA A 4 -4.64 5.82 -22.23
C ALA A 4 -3.32 6.42 -21.75
N ASP A 5 -3.20 7.75 -21.76
CA ASP A 5 -2.02 8.46 -21.26
C ASP A 5 -1.78 8.15 -19.78
N PHE A 6 -2.88 8.14 -19.00
CA PHE A 6 -2.84 7.87 -17.57
C PHE A 6 -2.36 6.44 -17.25
N VAL A 7 -2.93 5.45 -17.94
CA VAL A 7 -2.50 4.05 -17.78
C VAL A 7 -1.04 3.89 -18.18
N ALA A 8 -0.61 4.50 -19.29
CA ALA A 8 0.78 4.45 -19.73
C ALA A 8 1.74 5.05 -18.70
N GLN A 9 1.37 6.19 -18.10
CA GLN A 9 2.18 6.84 -17.07
C GLN A 9 2.31 5.98 -15.81
N ILE A 10 1.21 5.40 -15.33
CA ILE A 10 1.23 4.50 -14.16
C ILE A 10 2.03 3.24 -14.46
N SER A 11 1.82 2.61 -15.61
CA SER A 11 2.56 1.40 -15.99
C SER A 11 4.06 1.66 -16.01
N ALA A 12 4.51 2.78 -16.59
CA ALA A 12 5.91 3.15 -16.60
C ALA A 12 6.47 3.36 -15.19
N ALA A 13 5.73 4.04 -14.31
CA ALA A 13 6.13 4.27 -12.92
C ALA A 13 6.21 2.96 -12.12
N VAL A 14 5.22 2.08 -12.24
CA VAL A 14 5.21 0.76 -11.58
C VAL A 14 6.35 -0.11 -12.11
N GLU A 15 6.63 -0.11 -13.40
CA GLU A 15 7.77 -0.84 -13.96
C GLU A 15 9.11 -0.33 -13.42
N GLU A 16 9.29 0.99 -13.34
CA GLU A 16 10.50 1.60 -12.76
C GLU A 16 10.66 1.21 -11.30
N PHE A 17 9.58 1.28 -10.52
CA PHE A 17 9.56 0.84 -9.13
C PHE A 17 9.93 -0.64 -8.98
N LEU A 18 9.30 -1.54 -9.75
CA LEU A 18 9.61 -2.98 -9.70
C LEU A 18 11.05 -3.29 -10.12
N ARG A 19 11.63 -2.52 -11.04
CA ARG A 19 13.06 -2.63 -11.40
C ARG A 19 13.98 -2.20 -10.25
N ALA A 20 13.57 -1.22 -9.46
CA ALA A 20 14.33 -0.77 -8.28
C ALA A 20 14.21 -1.75 -7.09
N HIS A 21 13.13 -2.53 -7.02
CA HIS A 21 12.84 -3.50 -5.95
C HIS A 21 12.80 -4.97 -6.45
N PRO A 22 13.83 -5.47 -7.16
CA PRO A 22 13.76 -6.73 -7.92
C PRO A 22 13.70 -8.00 -7.07
N ARG A 23 13.91 -7.89 -5.76
CA ARG A 23 13.89 -9.03 -4.81
C ARG A 23 12.69 -9.00 -3.89
N GLU A 24 11.94 -7.91 -3.87
CA GLU A 24 10.75 -7.78 -3.04
C GLU A 24 9.59 -8.54 -3.66
N ARG A 25 8.73 -9.10 -2.81
CA ARG A 25 7.54 -9.83 -3.21
C ARG A 25 6.33 -9.09 -2.67
N PHE A 26 5.70 -8.34 -3.56
CA PHE A 26 4.49 -7.60 -3.23
C PHE A 26 3.28 -8.54 -3.28
N TYR A 27 2.42 -8.49 -2.25
CA TYR A 27 1.21 -9.33 -2.18
C TYR A 27 -0.05 -8.61 -2.65
N ALA A 28 -0.01 -7.27 -2.77
CA ALA A 28 -1.14 -6.46 -3.18
C ALA A 28 -0.70 -5.18 -3.91
N LEU A 29 -1.61 -4.69 -4.73
CA LEU A 29 -1.55 -3.41 -5.43
C LEU A 29 -2.89 -2.71 -5.18
N ALA A 30 -2.84 -1.46 -4.74
CA ALA A 30 -4.01 -0.64 -4.47
C ALA A 30 -4.02 0.59 -5.37
N PHE A 31 -5.21 0.96 -5.81
CA PHE A 31 -5.49 2.20 -6.52
C PHE A 31 -6.46 3.00 -5.67
N ASP A 32 -5.98 4.05 -5.03
CA ASP A 32 -6.82 5.00 -4.32
C ASP A 32 -7.01 6.25 -5.20
N CYS A 33 -8.26 6.59 -5.45
CA CYS A 33 -8.65 7.78 -6.20
C CYS A 33 -9.50 8.64 -5.27
N ASN A 34 -8.86 9.60 -4.62
CA ASN A 34 -9.53 10.44 -3.66
C ASN A 34 -9.89 11.78 -4.31
N THR A 35 -11.16 11.92 -4.70
CA THR A 35 -11.67 13.13 -5.35
C THR A 35 -11.69 14.35 -4.43
N ALA A 36 -11.69 14.17 -3.10
CA ALA A 36 -11.68 15.28 -2.15
C ALA A 36 -10.31 15.96 -2.07
N TYR A 37 -9.24 15.18 -2.20
CA TYR A 37 -7.86 15.69 -2.22
C TYR A 37 -7.28 15.84 -3.63
N ALA A 38 -8.03 15.44 -4.66
CA ALA A 38 -7.59 15.37 -6.05
C ALA A 38 -6.32 14.52 -6.23
N GLU A 39 -6.22 13.46 -5.44
CA GLU A 39 -5.06 12.56 -5.39
C GLU A 39 -5.38 11.23 -6.05
N PHE A 40 -4.37 10.70 -6.74
CA PHE A 40 -4.37 9.33 -7.24
C PHE A 40 -3.13 8.64 -6.69
N LEU A 41 -3.35 7.63 -5.85
CA LEU A 41 -2.30 6.91 -5.16
C LEU A 41 -2.28 5.46 -5.65
N VAL A 42 -1.07 4.99 -5.99
CA VAL A 42 -0.81 3.61 -6.33
C VAL A 42 0.08 3.05 -5.25
N GLY A 43 -0.48 2.17 -4.42
CA GLY A 43 0.23 1.60 -3.28
C GLY A 43 0.56 0.13 -3.49
N MET A 44 1.67 -0.33 -2.94
CA MET A 44 2.09 -1.74 -2.93
C MET A 44 2.58 -2.12 -1.54
N ASN A 45 2.49 -3.40 -1.19
CA ASN A 45 2.98 -3.85 0.11
C ASN A 45 3.60 -5.25 0.07
N THR A 46 4.60 -5.45 0.92
CA THR A 46 5.29 -6.72 1.12
C THR A 46 4.86 -7.36 2.43
N GLU A 47 5.04 -8.68 2.55
CA GLU A 47 4.76 -9.35 3.82
C GLU A 47 5.62 -8.76 4.94
N GLU A 48 6.90 -8.50 4.66
CA GLU A 48 7.84 -7.95 5.62
C GLU A 48 7.41 -6.57 6.14
N ALA A 49 6.96 -5.69 5.25
CA ALA A 49 6.46 -4.37 5.63
C ALA A 49 5.14 -4.47 6.43
N PHE A 50 4.22 -5.35 6.03
CA PHE A 50 3.00 -5.59 6.81
C PHE A 50 3.29 -6.11 8.22
N GLN A 51 4.22 -7.05 8.38
CA GLN A 51 4.58 -7.56 9.71
C GLN A 51 5.17 -6.47 10.60
N LYS A 52 5.94 -5.55 10.02
CA LYS A 52 6.44 -4.37 10.74
C LYS A 52 5.30 -3.48 11.21
N THR A 53 4.38 -3.12 10.32
CA THR A 53 3.18 -2.33 10.68
C THR A 53 2.35 -3.04 11.76
N LEU A 54 2.14 -4.36 11.63
CA LEU A 54 1.40 -5.14 12.61
C LEU A 54 2.05 -5.10 13.99
N MET A 55 3.37 -5.24 14.07
CA MET A 55 4.13 -5.15 15.31
C MET A 55 3.98 -3.76 15.94
N GLU A 56 4.07 -2.68 15.15
CA GLU A 56 3.89 -1.30 15.63
C GLU A 56 2.51 -1.08 16.26
N TYR A 57 1.45 -1.63 15.65
CA TYR A 57 0.09 -1.57 16.19
C TYR A 57 -0.11 -2.42 17.45
N GLN A 58 0.57 -3.57 17.54
CA GLN A 58 0.49 -4.46 18.71
C GLN A 58 1.25 -3.93 19.92
N GLU A 59 2.41 -3.30 19.69
CA GLU A 59 3.27 -2.71 20.72
C GLU A 59 2.88 -1.27 21.09
N GLY A 60 2.02 -0.63 20.28
CA GLY A 60 1.50 0.70 20.51
C GLY A 60 0.59 0.83 21.75
N SER A 61 0.12 2.06 21.99
CA SER A 61 -0.82 2.36 23.08
C SER A 61 -2.10 1.52 22.96
N GLU A 62 -2.78 1.28 24.09
CA GLU A 62 -4.01 0.46 24.14
C GLU A 62 -5.08 0.86 23.12
N SER A 63 -5.17 2.15 22.77
CA SER A 63 -6.09 2.69 21.75
C SER A 63 -5.80 2.23 20.32
N CYS A 64 -4.60 1.71 20.04
CA CYS A 64 -4.14 1.28 18.73
C CYS A 64 -4.05 -0.24 18.59
N ARG A 65 -4.33 -1.00 19.66
CA ARG A 65 -4.20 -2.46 19.64
C ARG A 65 -5.23 -3.10 18.72
N THR A 66 -4.73 -3.70 17.66
CA THR A 66 -5.51 -4.44 16.66
C THR A 66 -5.85 -5.83 17.21
N ASP A 67 -7.14 -6.17 17.29
CA ASP A 67 -7.57 -7.55 17.57
C ASP A 67 -7.42 -8.45 16.32
N ALA A 68 -7.60 -9.76 16.48
CA ALA A 68 -7.45 -10.73 15.39
C ALA A 68 -8.37 -10.46 14.18
N SER A 69 -9.54 -9.84 14.40
CA SER A 69 -10.47 -9.49 13.33
C SER A 69 -10.02 -8.27 12.53
N ALA A 70 -9.28 -7.36 13.18
CA ALA A 70 -8.76 -6.14 12.56
C ALA A 70 -7.42 -6.33 11.83
N VAL A 71 -6.68 -7.44 12.06
CA VAL A 71 -5.43 -7.75 11.33
C VAL A 71 -5.66 -7.88 9.83
N ALA A 72 -6.77 -8.50 9.41
CA ALA A 72 -7.10 -8.63 7.99
C ALA A 72 -7.40 -7.26 7.35
N ASN A 73 -8.08 -6.38 8.08
CA ASN A 73 -8.33 -5.01 7.64
C ASN A 73 -7.03 -4.22 7.52
N LEU A 74 -6.14 -4.34 8.51
CA LEU A 74 -4.83 -3.69 8.49
C LEU A 74 -3.99 -4.15 7.30
N ARG A 75 -3.99 -5.46 7.00
CA ARG A 75 -3.27 -6.03 5.85
C ARG A 75 -3.69 -5.40 4.54
N TYR A 76 -4.97 -5.11 4.37
CA TYR A 76 -5.50 -4.53 3.14
C TYR A 76 -5.90 -3.06 3.28
N ASN A 77 -5.28 -2.32 4.20
CA ASN A 77 -5.44 -0.88 4.32
C ASN A 77 -4.28 -0.13 3.64
N PRO A 78 -4.47 0.43 2.43
CA PRO A 78 -3.40 1.11 1.70
C PRO A 78 -2.84 2.34 2.42
N GLY A 79 -3.62 2.96 3.33
CA GLY A 79 -3.16 4.09 4.12
C GLY A 79 -2.03 3.76 5.11
N ASP A 80 -1.86 2.48 5.45
CA ASP A 80 -0.78 1.98 6.33
C ASP A 80 0.30 1.22 5.56
N TRP A 81 0.26 1.23 4.22
CA TRP A 81 1.25 0.55 3.40
C TRP A 81 2.53 1.39 3.24
N MET A 82 3.64 0.70 3.04
CA MET A 82 4.96 1.33 2.96
C MET A 82 5.23 2.02 1.61
N TYR A 83 4.69 1.47 0.52
CA TYR A 83 4.98 1.89 -0.84
C TYR A 83 3.73 2.35 -1.58
#